data_AF-A0A9Q0X2V0-F1
#
_entry.id   AF-A0A9Q0X2V0-F1
#
_cell.length_a   1.000
_cell.length_b   1.000
_cell.length_c   1.000
_cell.angle_alpha   90.00
_cell.angle_beta   90.00
_cell.angle_gamma   90.00
#
_symmetry.space_group_name_H-M   'P 1'
#
loop_
_entity.id
_entity.type
_entity.pdbx_description
1 polymer ?
#
loop_
_entity_poly.entity_id
_entity_poly.type
_entity_poly.pdbx_seq_one_letter_code
_entity_poly.pdbx_strand_id
1 'polypeptide(L)'
;MGKEGLMAAKELKRLQSNPVRLERFIKSNVSRLLKSDLLAVLAEFQRQDQVFLCMKLQCILQLYDVGRKEIWYRPDMFFFRDMLMMLARNNKVDEANQVWRDLRSEEVLFDQHTFGDIIRAFLDNGLASKAMEIYEEMRQSPDPPISLAFRVILKGLIPFPELREQVKDDFLELFPDMIVYDPAEDLFEDQEREKDGKDDSGWSDPAL
;
A
#
# COMPACT_ATOMS: atom_id res chain seq x y z
N MET A 1 -3.67 -21.60 -4.54
CA MET A 1 -3.32 -21.96 -3.14
C MET A 1 -3.61 -23.43 -2.94
N GLY A 2 -2.64 -24.21 -2.48
CA GLY A 2 -2.81 -25.63 -2.14
C GLY A 2 -3.54 -25.85 -0.81
N LYS A 3 -3.85 -27.11 -0.51
CA LYS A 3 -4.59 -27.51 0.70
C LYS A 3 -3.83 -27.14 1.98
N GLU A 4 -2.50 -27.27 1.98
CA GLU A 4 -1.64 -26.94 3.12
C GLU A 4 -1.61 -25.42 3.36
N GLY A 5 -1.45 -24.62 2.30
CA GLY A 5 -1.56 -23.16 2.38
C GLY A 5 -2.91 -22.71 2.96
N LEU A 6 -4.02 -23.29 2.50
CA LEU A 6 -5.35 -22.95 3.02
C LEU A 6 -5.51 -23.29 4.51
N MET A 7 -5.04 -24.46 4.93
CA MET A 7 -5.07 -24.86 6.34
C MET A 7 -4.19 -23.95 7.20
N ALA A 8 -3.00 -23.59 6.72
CA ALA A 8 -2.12 -22.66 7.40
C ALA A 8 -2.74 -21.26 7.52
N ALA A 9 -3.34 -20.74 6.45
CA ALA A 9 -4.01 -19.43 6.45
C ALA A 9 -5.13 -19.36 7.49
N LYS A 10 -5.97 -20.41 7.56
CA LYS A 10 -7.07 -20.49 8.53
C LYS A 10 -6.55 -20.53 9.97
N GLU A 11 -5.51 -21.33 10.20
CA GLU A 11 -4.96 -21.51 11.55
C GLU A 11 -4.16 -20.28 12.03
N LEU A 12 -3.44 -19.60 11.14
CA LEU A 12 -2.77 -18.33 11.43
C LEU A 12 -3.78 -17.26 11.88
N LYS A 13 -4.91 -17.13 11.17
CA LYS A 13 -6.01 -16.24 11.56
C LYS A 13 -6.61 -16.62 12.90
N ARG A 14 -6.77 -17.92 13.19
CA ARG A 14 -7.28 -18.41 14.48
C ARG A 14 -6.33 -18.12 15.65
N LEU A 15 -5.02 -18.19 15.40
CA LEU A 15 -3.99 -18.05 16.42
C LEU A 15 -3.49 -16.61 16.62
N GLN A 16 -3.90 -15.65 15.78
CA GLN A 16 -3.35 -14.29 15.78
C GLN A 16 -3.46 -13.57 17.14
N SER A 17 -4.49 -13.88 17.93
CA SER A 17 -4.69 -13.30 19.28
C SER A 17 -3.83 -13.95 20.36
N ASN A 18 -3.07 -15.02 20.05
CA ASN A 18 -2.18 -15.71 20.99
C ASN A 18 -0.75 -15.78 20.43
N PRO A 19 0.11 -14.78 20.73
CA PRO A 19 1.45 -14.67 20.15
C PRO A 19 2.32 -15.90 20.35
N VAL A 20 2.28 -16.53 21.54
CA VAL A 20 3.10 -17.70 21.85
C VAL A 20 2.70 -18.91 21.01
N ARG A 21 1.40 -19.17 20.87
CA ARG A 21 0.90 -20.28 20.04
C ARG A 21 1.12 -20.00 18.55
N LEU A 22 0.93 -18.75 18.13
CA LEU A 22 1.18 -18.31 16.77
C LEU A 22 2.63 -18.55 16.36
N GLU A 23 3.59 -18.10 17.17
CA GLU A 23 5.02 -18.28 16.89
C GLU A 23 5.43 -19.75 16.87
N ARG A 24 4.87 -20.57 17.76
CA ARG A 24 5.09 -22.02 17.75
C ARG A 24 4.60 -22.62 16.43
N PHE A 25 3.37 -22.29 16.02
CA PHE A 25 2.78 -22.80 14.77
C PHE A 25 3.56 -22.33 13.53
N ILE A 26 4.01 -21.08 13.52
CA ILE A 26 4.88 -20.54 12.48
C ILE A 26 6.15 -21.39 12.34
N LYS A 27 6.84 -21.65 13.45
CA LYS A 27 8.09 -22.41 13.45
C LYS A 27 7.93 -23.88 13.04
N SER A 28 6.80 -24.51 13.36
CA SER A 28 6.58 -25.94 13.09
C SER A 28 5.91 -26.25 11.76
N ASN A 29 5.00 -25.38 11.31
CA ASN A 29 4.10 -25.65 10.18
C ASN A 29 4.36 -24.70 9.02
N VAL A 30 4.36 -23.39 9.25
CA VAL A 30 4.51 -22.39 8.18
C VAL A 30 5.89 -22.46 7.56
N SER A 31 6.92 -22.70 8.37
CA SER A 31 8.28 -22.94 7.91
C SER A 31 8.38 -24.15 6.93
N ARG A 32 7.53 -25.15 7.06
CA ARG A 32 7.61 -26.34 6.19
C ARG A 32 6.82 -26.19 4.89
N LEU A 33 6.03 -25.13 4.76
CA LEU A 33 5.22 -24.91 3.56
C LEU A 33 6.09 -24.75 2.32
N LEU A 34 5.54 -25.20 1.19
CA LEU A 34 6.07 -24.90 -0.13
C LEU A 34 6.02 -23.40 -0.38
N LYS A 35 7.00 -22.89 -1.14
CA LYS A 35 7.10 -21.47 -1.51
C LYS A 35 5.80 -20.94 -2.16
N SER A 36 5.24 -21.70 -3.10
CA SER A 36 4.00 -21.33 -3.79
C SER A 36 2.81 -21.18 -2.84
N ASP A 37 2.75 -22.02 -1.80
CA ASP A 37 1.71 -21.93 -0.79
C ASP A 37 1.96 -20.75 0.16
N LEU A 38 3.20 -20.51 0.58
CA LEU A 38 3.53 -19.37 1.44
C LEU A 38 3.21 -18.02 0.76
N LEU A 39 3.57 -17.87 -0.51
CA LEU A 39 3.23 -16.69 -1.33
C LEU A 39 1.72 -16.56 -1.52
N ALA A 40 1.00 -17.66 -1.75
CA ALA A 40 -0.45 -17.63 -1.87
C ALA A 40 -1.14 -17.22 -0.56
N VAL A 41 -0.63 -17.69 0.60
CA VAL A 41 -1.15 -17.27 1.91
C VAL A 41 -0.90 -15.78 2.14
N LEU A 42 0.29 -15.28 1.79
CA LEU A 42 0.61 -13.86 1.90
C LEU A 42 -0.31 -13.01 1.01
N ALA A 43 -0.49 -13.38 -0.25
CA ALA A 43 -1.38 -12.68 -1.17
C ALA A 43 -2.83 -12.67 -0.67
N GLU A 44 -3.31 -13.77 -0.09
CA GLU A 44 -4.64 -13.83 0.52
C GLU A 44 -4.76 -12.91 1.75
N PHE A 45 -3.71 -12.79 2.56
CA PHE A 45 -3.71 -11.89 3.71
C PHE A 45 -3.62 -10.42 3.30
N GLN A 46 -2.85 -10.09 2.25
CA GLN A 46 -2.84 -8.76 1.65
C GLN A 46 -4.24 -8.40 1.12
N ARG A 47 -4.90 -9.33 0.41
CA ARG A 47 -6.29 -9.15 -0.06
C ARG A 47 -7.30 -8.95 1.08
N GLN A 48 -7.01 -9.46 2.27
CA GLN A 48 -7.84 -9.34 3.47
C GLN A 48 -7.38 -8.24 4.42
N ASP A 49 -6.42 -7.40 4.02
CA ASP A 49 -5.80 -6.35 4.83
C ASP A 49 -5.34 -6.85 6.22
N GLN A 50 -4.88 -8.11 6.31
CA GLN A 50 -4.40 -8.71 7.57
C GLN A 50 -2.96 -8.26 7.87
N VAL A 51 -2.78 -6.96 8.13
CA VAL A 51 -1.48 -6.31 8.31
C VAL A 51 -0.53 -7.11 9.21
N PHE A 52 -0.99 -7.49 10.40
CA PHE A 52 -0.17 -8.20 11.39
C PHE A 52 0.37 -9.54 10.86
N LEU A 53 -0.48 -10.31 10.17
CA LEU A 53 -0.09 -11.60 9.62
C LEU A 53 0.80 -11.44 8.38
N CYS A 54 0.55 -10.43 7.54
CA CYS A 54 1.43 -10.08 6.43
C CYS A 54 2.85 -9.77 6.93
N MET A 55 2.98 -8.92 7.95
CA MET A 55 4.29 -8.60 8.55
C MET A 55 5.01 -9.85 9.10
N LYS A 56 4.28 -10.74 9.78
CA LYS A 56 4.86 -11.99 10.31
C LYS A 56 5.29 -12.94 9.21
N LEU A 57 4.50 -13.12 8.15
CA LEU A 57 4.88 -13.96 7.00
C LEU A 57 6.06 -13.38 6.23
N GLN A 58 6.16 -12.06 6.15
CA GLN A 58 7.29 -11.39 5.54
C GLN A 58 8.61 -11.70 6.23
N CYS A 59 8.63 -11.55 7.55
CA CYS A 59 9.80 -11.89 8.35
C CYS A 59 10.21 -13.35 8.15
N ILE A 60 9.24 -14.28 8.01
CA ILE A 60 9.54 -15.66 7.69
C ILE A 60 10.17 -15.78 6.30
N LEU A 61 9.62 -15.15 5.27
CA LEU A 61 10.18 -15.21 3.92
C LEU A 61 11.63 -14.67 3.85
N GLN A 62 11.91 -13.56 4.53
CA GLN A 62 13.28 -13.03 4.66
C GLN A 62 14.21 -14.02 5.38
N LEU A 63 13.75 -14.68 6.46
CA LEU A 63 14.55 -15.70 7.15
C LEU A 63 14.81 -16.95 6.30
N TYR A 64 13.92 -17.28 5.36
CA TYR A 64 14.10 -18.40 4.43
C TYR A 64 15.25 -18.15 3.47
N ASP A 65 15.34 -16.93 2.95
CA ASP A 65 16.43 -16.46 2.09
C ASP A 65 17.80 -16.67 2.76
N VAL A 66 17.92 -16.17 4.00
CA VAL A 66 19.17 -16.22 4.78
C VAL A 66 19.49 -17.65 5.24
N GLY A 67 18.48 -18.40 5.69
CA GLY A 67 18.67 -19.72 6.30
C GLY A 67 18.91 -20.86 5.32
N ARG A 68 18.37 -20.78 4.10
CA ARG A 68 18.51 -21.84 3.09
C ARG A 68 19.55 -21.55 2.00
N LYS A 69 20.19 -20.37 2.02
CA LYS A 69 21.08 -19.88 0.93
C LYS A 69 20.38 -19.93 -0.44
N GLU A 70 19.08 -19.74 -0.40
CA GLU A 70 18.18 -19.79 -1.53
C GLU A 70 18.05 -18.34 -2.02
N ILE A 71 18.85 -17.93 -3.03
CA ILE A 71 19.11 -16.52 -3.47
C ILE A 71 17.88 -15.83 -4.12
N TRP A 72 16.64 -16.12 -3.70
CA TRP A 72 15.46 -15.77 -4.52
C TRP A 72 14.39 -14.97 -3.81
N TYR A 73 14.52 -14.68 -2.52
CA TYR A 73 13.62 -13.75 -1.87
C TYR A 73 14.29 -12.37 -1.80
N ARG A 74 14.26 -11.67 -2.95
CA ARG A 74 14.35 -10.22 -2.96
C ARG A 74 12.93 -9.69 -3.03
N PRO A 75 12.40 -9.11 -1.92
CA PRO A 75 11.26 -8.21 -2.01
C PRO A 75 11.43 -7.28 -3.21
N ASP A 76 10.48 -7.34 -4.15
CA ASP A 76 10.50 -6.47 -5.30
C ASP A 76 9.76 -5.16 -4.98
N MET A 77 9.86 -4.19 -5.89
CA MET A 77 9.16 -2.92 -5.77
C MET A 77 7.66 -3.12 -5.52
N PHE A 78 7.03 -4.07 -6.21
CA PHE A 78 5.59 -4.33 -6.09
C PHE A 78 5.21 -4.79 -4.69
N PHE A 79 6.03 -5.65 -4.09
CA PHE A 79 5.82 -6.12 -2.74
C PHE A 79 5.79 -4.97 -1.71
N PHE A 80 6.82 -4.11 -1.72
CA PHE A 80 6.89 -2.97 -0.80
C PHE A 80 5.77 -1.97 -1.05
N ARG A 81 5.46 -1.69 -2.33
CA ARG A 81 4.34 -0.85 -2.73
C ARG A 81 3.04 -1.36 -2.11
N ASP A 82 2.69 -2.63 -2.33
CA ASP A 82 1.43 -3.20 -1.83
C ASP A 82 1.32 -3.16 -0.31
N MET A 83 2.44 -3.37 0.40
CA MET A 83 2.47 -3.20 1.85
C MET A 83 2.17 -1.77 2.28
N LEU A 84 2.84 -0.79 1.67
CA LEU A 84 2.67 0.62 2.03
C LEU A 84 1.26 1.09 1.73
N MET A 85 0.67 0.65 0.61
CA MET A 85 -0.74 0.89 0.28
C MET A 85 -1.68 0.29 1.35
N MET A 86 -1.45 -0.96 1.77
CA MET A 86 -2.22 -1.61 2.83
C MET A 86 -2.07 -0.87 4.17
N LEU A 87 -0.85 -0.45 4.52
CA LEU A 87 -0.57 0.25 5.78
C LEU A 87 -1.19 1.65 5.82
N ALA A 88 -1.18 2.37 4.69
CA ALA A 88 -1.88 3.65 4.55
C ALA A 88 -3.38 3.50 4.82
N ARG A 89 -4.03 2.50 4.18
CA ARG A 89 -5.47 2.21 4.37
C ARG A 89 -5.84 1.83 5.80
N ASN A 90 -4.91 1.21 6.53
CA ASN A 90 -5.11 0.77 7.91
C ASN A 90 -4.59 1.78 8.95
N ASN A 91 -4.16 2.97 8.51
CA ASN A 91 -3.62 4.02 9.36
C ASN A 91 -2.43 3.56 10.24
N LYS A 92 -1.55 2.73 9.68
CA LYS A 92 -0.41 2.09 10.36
C LYS A 92 0.92 2.78 10.02
N VAL A 93 1.07 4.02 10.49
CA VAL A 93 2.20 4.90 10.14
C VAL A 93 3.54 4.38 10.66
N ASP A 94 3.58 3.86 11.89
CA ASP A 94 4.82 3.36 12.49
C ASP A 94 5.34 2.12 11.77
N GLU A 95 4.44 1.21 11.41
CA GLU A 95 4.77 0.04 10.59
C GLU A 95 5.15 0.44 9.17
N ALA A 96 4.49 1.44 8.58
CA ALA A 96 4.88 1.99 7.28
C ALA A 96 6.31 2.56 7.31
N ASN A 97 6.68 3.26 8.39
CA ASN A 97 8.05 3.74 8.58
C ASN A 97 9.06 2.59 8.67
N GLN A 98 8.71 1.47 9.30
CA GLN A 98 9.57 0.29 9.32
C GLN A 98 9.74 -0.30 7.91
N VAL A 99 8.64 -0.52 7.20
CA VAL A 99 8.66 -1.06 5.82
C VAL A 99 9.48 -0.16 4.89
N TRP A 100 9.38 1.16 5.07
CA TRP A 100 10.16 2.13 4.31
C TRP A 100 11.68 2.07 4.60
N ARG A 101 12.06 1.86 5.87
CA ARG A 101 13.46 1.61 6.25
C ARG A 101 13.99 0.31 5.65
N ASP A 102 13.17 -0.74 5.67
CA ASP A 102 13.53 -2.05 5.13
C ASP A 102 13.76 -1.95 3.62
N LEU A 103 12.87 -1.28 2.88
CA LEU A 103 13.01 -0.97 1.45
C LEU A 103 14.36 -0.31 1.13
N ARG A 104 14.75 0.71 1.91
CA ARG A 104 16.03 1.40 1.74
C ARG A 104 17.21 0.48 2.03
N SER A 105 17.12 -0.34 3.08
CA SER A 105 18.19 -1.27 3.46
C SER A 105 18.41 -2.37 2.41
N GLU A 106 17.36 -2.73 1.68
CA GLU A 106 17.40 -3.70 0.59
C GLU A 106 17.74 -3.07 -0.77
N GLU A 107 17.97 -1.74 -0.79
CA GLU A 107 18.30 -0.94 -1.98
C GLU A 107 17.26 -1.07 -3.10
N VAL A 108 15.98 -1.23 -2.72
CA VAL A 108 14.87 -1.28 -3.68
C VAL A 108 14.46 0.15 -4.04
N LEU A 109 14.49 0.44 -5.34
CA LEU A 109 14.11 1.75 -5.88
C LEU A 109 12.68 1.71 -6.41
N PHE A 110 11.96 2.80 -6.19
CA PHE A 110 10.64 3.04 -6.77
C PHE A 110 10.76 3.91 -8.00
N ASP A 111 9.97 3.57 -9.02
CA ASP A 111 9.73 4.49 -10.12
C ASP A 111 8.81 5.64 -9.70
N GLN A 112 8.79 6.69 -10.51
CA GLN A 112 8.01 7.90 -10.24
C GLN A 112 6.50 7.64 -10.18
N HIS A 113 6.01 6.62 -10.89
CA HIS A 113 4.60 6.22 -10.82
C HIS A 113 4.27 5.61 -9.45
N THR A 114 5.14 4.74 -8.95
CA THR A 114 4.99 4.07 -7.65
C THR A 114 5.04 5.07 -6.51
N PHE A 115 5.93 6.08 -6.58
CA PHE A 115 5.90 7.19 -5.63
C PHE A 115 4.55 7.91 -5.65
N GLY A 116 4.06 8.30 -6.82
CA GLY A 116 2.76 8.96 -6.97
C GLY A 116 1.60 8.16 -6.37
N ASP A 117 1.56 6.85 -6.62
CA ASP A 117 0.53 5.94 -6.08
C ASP A 117 0.57 5.87 -4.55
N ILE A 118 1.77 5.74 -3.97
CA ILE A 118 1.92 5.63 -2.52
C ILE A 118 1.57 6.95 -1.84
N ILE A 119 2.11 8.07 -2.33
CA ILE A 119 1.80 9.42 -1.80
C ILE A 119 0.29 9.64 -1.82
N ARG A 120 -0.37 9.32 -2.95
CA ARG A 120 -1.82 9.41 -3.07
C ARG A 120 -2.55 8.58 -2.02
N ALA A 121 -2.12 7.33 -1.79
CA ALA A 121 -2.75 6.49 -0.79
C ALA A 121 -2.62 7.04 0.63
N PHE A 122 -1.48 7.63 1.00
CA PHE A 122 -1.35 8.29 2.30
C PHE A 122 -2.24 9.54 2.39
N LEU A 123 -2.32 10.35 1.33
CA LEU A 123 -3.19 11.53 1.27
C LEU A 123 -4.67 11.16 1.40
N ASP A 124 -5.13 10.15 0.66
CA ASP A 124 -6.52 9.66 0.69
C ASP A 124 -6.93 9.15 2.08
N ASN A 125 -5.97 8.75 2.91
CA ASN A 125 -6.20 8.30 4.28
C ASN A 125 -5.89 9.38 5.34
N GLY A 126 -5.77 10.65 4.94
CA GLY A 126 -5.54 11.77 5.86
C GLY A 126 -4.12 11.85 6.44
N LEU A 127 -3.18 11.05 5.92
CA LEU A 127 -1.81 10.95 6.42
C LEU A 127 -0.86 11.89 5.68
N ALA A 128 -1.23 13.17 5.58
CA ALA A 128 -0.50 14.15 4.78
C ALA A 128 0.96 14.34 5.21
N SER A 129 1.27 14.33 6.51
CA SER A 129 2.65 14.44 6.99
C SER A 129 3.53 13.34 6.40
N LYS A 130 3.07 12.08 6.44
CA LYS A 130 3.85 10.96 5.90
C LYS A 130 3.91 11.00 4.38
N ALA A 131 2.83 11.41 3.73
CA ALA A 131 2.80 11.59 2.28
C ALA A 131 3.84 12.62 1.81
N MET A 132 3.99 13.74 2.53
CA MET A 132 4.94 14.79 2.18
C MET A 132 6.40 14.42 2.46
N GLU A 133 6.66 13.59 3.48
CA GLU A 133 7.99 12.98 3.66
C GLU A 133 8.37 12.13 2.43
N ILE A 134 7.45 11.29 1.95
CA ILE A 134 7.66 10.44 0.78
C ILE A 134 7.81 11.29 -0.50
N TYR A 135 7.06 12.38 -0.62
CA TYR A 135 7.18 13.33 -1.72
C TYR A 135 8.57 13.95 -1.80
N GLU A 136 9.16 14.33 -0.66
CA GLU A 136 10.50 14.89 -0.65
C GLU A 136 11.54 13.84 -1.08
N GLU A 137 11.35 12.58 -0.69
CA GLU A 137 12.19 11.48 -1.19
C GLU A 137 12.05 11.25 -2.69
N MET A 138 10.83 11.38 -3.24
CA MET A 138 10.59 11.30 -4.68
C MET A 138 11.37 12.39 -5.44
N ARG A 139 11.44 13.61 -4.90
CA ARG A 139 12.21 14.72 -5.48
C ARG A 139 13.72 14.52 -5.41
N GLN A 140 14.19 13.88 -4.36
CA GLN A 140 15.61 13.56 -4.15
C GLN A 140 16.04 12.27 -4.86
N SER A 141 15.10 11.55 -5.47
CA SER A 141 15.38 10.35 -6.24
C SER A 141 16.31 10.67 -7.42
N PRO A 142 17.24 9.74 -7.78
CA PRO A 142 18.07 9.91 -8.97
C PRO A 142 17.26 9.99 -10.27
N ASP A 143 16.06 9.41 -10.30
CA ASP A 143 15.16 9.51 -11.43
C ASP A 143 14.38 10.83 -11.36
N PRO A 144 14.41 11.67 -12.42
CA PRO A 144 13.71 12.94 -12.40
C PRO A 144 12.19 12.71 -12.26
N PRO A 145 11.49 13.54 -11.46
CA PRO A 145 10.04 13.47 -11.38
C PRO A 145 9.36 13.61 -12.73
N ILE A 146 8.20 12.97 -12.89
CA ILE A 146 7.38 13.06 -14.10
C ILE A 146 6.11 13.84 -13.81
N SER A 147 5.64 14.60 -14.81
CA SER A 147 4.45 15.44 -14.68
C SER A 147 3.19 14.68 -14.25
N LEU A 148 3.06 13.41 -14.64
CA LEU A 148 1.91 12.59 -14.28
C LEU A 148 1.86 12.26 -12.77
N ALA A 149 3.00 12.02 -12.12
CA ALA A 149 3.06 11.78 -10.68
C ALA A 149 2.55 13.01 -9.90
N PHE A 150 2.99 14.21 -10.31
CA PHE A 150 2.49 15.46 -9.74
C PHE A 150 0.98 15.63 -9.88
N ARG A 151 0.38 15.28 -11.02
CA ARG A 151 -1.09 15.35 -11.19
C ARG A 151 -1.83 14.49 -10.17
N VAL A 152 -1.34 13.29 -9.92
CA VAL A 152 -1.91 12.35 -8.95
C VAL A 152 -1.80 12.92 -7.53
N ILE A 153 -0.64 13.48 -7.18
CA ILE A 153 -0.36 14.09 -5.87
C ILE A 153 -1.20 15.36 -5.66
N LEU A 154 -1.23 16.27 -6.63
CA LEU A 154 -2.02 17.51 -6.58
C LEU A 154 -3.52 17.25 -6.42
N LYS A 155 -4.03 16.15 -7.02
CA LYS A 155 -5.40 15.71 -6.79
C LYS A 155 -5.60 15.21 -5.36
N GLY A 156 -4.57 14.60 -4.74
CA GLY A 156 -4.63 14.08 -3.37
C GLY A 156 -4.56 15.19 -2.33
N LEU A 157 -3.93 16.31 -2.70
CA LEU A 157 -3.76 17.49 -1.87
C LEU A 157 -4.95 18.45 -1.90
N ILE A 158 -6.05 18.13 -2.58
CA ILE A 158 -7.27 18.95 -2.57
C ILE A 158 -7.69 19.33 -1.12
N PRO A 159 -7.73 18.38 -0.16
CA PRO A 159 -8.07 18.72 1.24
C PRO A 159 -6.98 19.48 2.01
N PHE A 160 -5.81 19.74 1.40
CA PHE A 160 -4.62 20.31 2.04
C PHE A 160 -4.08 21.51 1.22
N PRO A 161 -4.77 22.66 1.20
CA PRO A 161 -4.48 23.77 0.28
C PRO A 161 -3.06 24.30 0.37
N GLU A 162 -2.50 24.42 1.58
CA GLU A 162 -1.15 24.95 1.78
C GLU A 162 -0.08 24.03 1.15
N LEU A 163 -0.24 22.72 1.34
CA LEU A 163 0.65 21.72 0.74
C LEU A 163 0.44 21.64 -0.78
N ARG A 164 -0.80 21.83 -1.23
CA ARG A 164 -1.15 21.82 -2.66
C ARG A 164 -0.43 22.94 -3.40
N GLU A 165 -0.46 24.17 -2.87
CA GLU A 165 0.23 25.31 -3.47
C GLU A 165 1.74 25.09 -3.51
N GLN A 166 2.34 24.57 -2.43
CA GLN A 166 3.77 24.21 -2.42
C GLN A 166 4.13 23.24 -3.56
N VAL A 167 3.33 22.19 -3.77
CA VAL A 167 3.59 21.21 -4.83
C VAL A 167 3.34 21.80 -6.23
N LYS A 168 2.47 22.81 -6.38
CA LYS A 168 2.30 23.54 -7.65
C LYS A 168 3.53 24.38 -7.97
N ASP A 169 4.09 25.08 -6.98
CA ASP A 169 5.31 25.85 -7.14
C ASP A 169 6.48 24.95 -7.55
N ASP A 170 6.67 23.84 -6.81
CA ASP A 170 7.68 22.82 -7.15
C ASP A 170 7.49 22.27 -8.58
N PHE A 171 6.24 22.05 -9.02
CA PHE A 171 5.95 21.60 -10.37
C PHE A 171 6.37 22.63 -11.43
N LEU A 172 6.08 23.91 -11.21
CA LEU A 172 6.43 24.98 -12.14
C LEU A 172 7.95 25.21 -12.22
N GLU A 173 8.68 25.01 -11.12
CA GLU A 173 10.15 25.03 -11.13
C GLU A 173 10.72 23.92 -12.01
N LEU A 174 10.14 22.72 -11.96
CA LEU A 174 10.60 21.56 -12.75
C LEU A 174 10.09 21.57 -14.19
N PHE A 175 8.92 22.16 -14.44
CA PHE A 175 8.22 22.15 -15.73
C PHE A 175 7.72 23.57 -16.11
N PRO A 176 8.62 24.54 -16.37
CA PRO A 176 8.26 25.95 -16.55
C PRO A 176 7.33 26.21 -17.74
N ASP A 177 7.38 25.36 -18.77
CA ASP A 177 6.56 25.48 -19.98
C ASP A 177 5.23 24.71 -19.90
N MET A 178 4.94 24.03 -18.77
CA MET A 178 3.72 23.23 -18.60
C MET A 178 2.67 23.97 -17.80
N ILE A 179 1.41 23.83 -18.22
CA ILE A 179 0.26 24.29 -17.45
C ILE A 179 0.04 23.32 -16.27
N VAL A 180 0.01 23.86 -15.05
CA VAL A 180 -0.32 23.11 -13.84
C VAL A 180 -1.70 22.50 -13.98
N TYR A 181 -1.82 21.21 -13.68
CA TYR A 181 -3.13 20.57 -13.59
C TYR A 181 -3.84 21.01 -12.30
N ASP A 182 -4.80 21.92 -12.46
CA ASP A 182 -5.59 22.49 -11.36
C ASP A 182 -7.10 22.36 -11.65
N PRO A 183 -7.65 21.14 -11.58
CA PRO A 183 -9.10 20.98 -11.73
C PRO A 183 -9.80 21.57 -10.50
N ALA A 184 -10.90 22.30 -10.72
CA ALA A 184 -11.72 22.87 -9.65
C ALA A 184 -12.23 21.77 -8.71
N GLU A 185 -12.30 22.07 -7.40
CA GLU A 185 -12.78 21.16 -6.35
C GLU A 185 -14.17 20.59 -6.69
N ASP A 186 -15.03 21.44 -7.28
CA ASP A 186 -16.44 21.17 -7.58
C ASP A 186 -16.67 20.15 -8.72
N LEU A 187 -15.65 19.83 -9.53
CA LEU A 187 -15.80 18.89 -10.65
C LEU A 187 -15.77 17.42 -10.22
N PHE A 188 -15.49 17.13 -8.94
CA PHE A 188 -15.36 15.76 -8.43
C PHE A 188 -16.42 15.37 -7.39
N GLU A 189 -17.21 16.31 -6.85
CA GLU A 189 -18.33 15.99 -5.95
C GLU A 189 -19.44 15.18 -6.67
N ASP A 190 -19.54 15.31 -7.99
CA ASP A 190 -20.57 14.62 -8.78
C ASP A 190 -20.38 13.09 -8.86
N GLN A 191 -19.16 12.56 -8.62
CA GLN A 191 -18.92 11.12 -8.66
C GLN A 191 -19.18 10.39 -7.33
N GLU A 192 -19.20 11.11 -6.21
CA GLU A 192 -19.54 10.52 -4.91
C GLU A 192 -21.06 10.50 -4.69
N ARG A 193 -21.80 11.51 -5.17
CA ARG A 193 -23.28 11.54 -5.08
C ARG A 193 -23.98 10.47 -5.93
N GLU A 194 -23.36 9.97 -7.00
CA GLU A 194 -23.92 8.87 -7.81
C GLU A 194 -23.78 7.49 -7.17
N LYS A 195 -22.88 7.30 -6.20
CA LYS A 195 -22.77 6.03 -5.45
C LYS A 195 -23.81 5.93 -4.33
N ASP A 196 -24.15 7.05 -3.70
CA ASP A 196 -25.15 7.08 -2.63
C ASP A 196 -26.61 7.09 -3.15
N GLY A 197 -26.81 7.36 -4.45
CA GLY A 197 -28.14 7.42 -5.08
C GLY A 197 -28.67 6.11 -5.66
N LYS A 198 -27.93 4.99 -5.59
CA LYS A 198 -28.32 3.72 -6.23
C LYS A 198 -28.96 2.67 -5.32
N ASP A 199 -29.10 2.94 -4.03
CA ASP A 199 -29.68 1.99 -3.07
C ASP A 199 -31.17 2.23 -2.75
N ASP A 200 -31.81 3.25 -3.34
CA ASP A 200 -33.19 3.63 -3.02
C ASP A 200 -34.18 3.52 -4.20
N SER A 201 -33.97 2.56 -5.12
CA SER A 201 -35.05 2.13 -6.02
C SER A 201 -35.73 0.87 -5.46
N GLY A 202 -36.51 1.09 -4.41
CA GLY A 202 -37.44 0.11 -3.88
C GLY A 202 -38.35 -0.41 -5.00
N TRP A 203 -38.22 -1.68 -5.33
CA TRP A 203 -39.23 -2.42 -6.07
C TRP A 203 -40.54 -2.36 -5.29
N SER A 204 -41.42 -1.47 -5.72
CA SER A 204 -42.84 -1.53 -5.39
C SER A 204 -43.44 -2.64 -6.23
N ASP A 205 -43.77 -3.76 -5.59
CA ASP A 205 -44.50 -4.88 -6.18
C ASP A 205 -45.94 -4.42 -6.49
N PRO A 206 -46.42 -4.43 -7.75
CA PRO A 206 -47.80 -4.15 -8.06
C PRO A 206 -48.62 -5.45 -7.91
N ALA A 207 -49.49 -5.42 -6.89
CA ALA A 207 -50.53 -6.40 -6.56
C ALA A 207 -51.05 -7.26 -7.74
N LEU A 208 -51.13 -8.58 -7.50
CA LEU A 208 -52.33 -9.43 -7.59
C LEU A 208 -52.07 -10.82 -7.00
#